data_AF-A0A381ZK65-F1
#
_entry.id   AF-A0A381ZK65-F1
#
_cell.length_a   1.000
_cell.length_b   1.000
_cell.length_c   1.000
_cell.angle_alpha   90.00
_cell.angle_beta   90.00
_cell.angle_gamma   90.00
#
_symmetry.space_group_name_H-M   'P 1'
#
loop_
_entity.id
_entity.type
_entity.pdbx_description
1 polymer ?
#
loop_
_entity_poly.entity_id
_entity_poly.type
_entity_poly.pdbx_seq_one_letter_code
_entity_poly.pdbx_strand_id
1 'polypeptide(L)'
;MRKILLVILSALCAHYAISGEPDAPHSSSEWQIWAYSTAGPNFIGAKATVMSPSNAVLREGDNGWTCMAGNSRPMPDSGWKNAHHAMPACVDAQSLKWMQAYMAETSPELDHDGFMWMLHGDVGEDNTTPMVMSKKDAKDPS
;
A
#
# COMPACT_ATOMS: atom_id res chain seq x y z
N MET A 1 -25.95 -29.63 -43.09
CA MET A 1 -24.65 -28.98 -42.80
C MET A 1 -24.92 -27.54 -42.38
N ARG A 2 -24.93 -27.23 -41.09
CA ARG A 2 -25.16 -25.88 -40.57
C ARG A 2 -23.91 -25.50 -39.77
N LYS A 3 -22.97 -24.81 -40.42
CA LYS A 3 -21.75 -24.29 -39.80
C LYS A 3 -22.16 -23.13 -38.91
N ILE A 4 -22.36 -23.37 -37.62
CA ILE A 4 -22.51 -22.30 -36.63
C ILE A 4 -21.11 -21.94 -36.16
N LEU A 5 -20.77 -20.68 -36.42
CA LEU A 5 -19.50 -20.02 -36.18
C LEU A 5 -19.19 -20.05 -34.66
N LEU A 6 -18.09 -20.70 -34.27
CA LEU A 6 -17.50 -20.53 -32.93
C LEU A 6 -16.88 -19.13 -32.88
N VAL A 7 -17.53 -18.19 -32.18
CA VAL A 7 -16.93 -16.91 -31.83
C VAL A 7 -16.00 -17.17 -30.64
N ILE A 8 -14.71 -17.23 -30.92
CA ILE A 8 -13.65 -17.26 -29.92
C ILE A 8 -13.59 -15.85 -29.31
N LEU A 9 -14.07 -15.69 -28.07
CA LEU A 9 -13.90 -14.46 -27.29
C LEU A 9 -12.44 -14.40 -26.80
N SER A 10 -11.56 -13.94 -27.69
CA SER A 10 -10.14 -13.76 -27.39
C SER A 10 -9.92 -12.51 -26.51
N ALA A 11 -9.51 -12.78 -25.26
CA ALA A 11 -8.63 -12.01 -24.39
C ALA A 11 -8.94 -10.52 -24.14
N LEU A 12 -9.71 -10.25 -23.07
CA LEU A 12 -9.51 -9.05 -22.25
C LEU A 12 -8.46 -9.35 -21.16
N CYS A 13 -7.20 -9.46 -21.56
CA CYS A 13 -6.10 -9.22 -20.62
C CYS A 13 -6.01 -7.71 -20.43
N ALA A 14 -6.85 -7.14 -19.57
CA ALA A 14 -6.64 -5.80 -19.05
C ALA A 14 -5.30 -5.80 -18.31
N HIS A 15 -4.25 -5.38 -19.01
CA HIS A 15 -2.98 -5.06 -18.39
C HIS A 15 -3.23 -3.78 -17.61
N TYR A 16 -3.57 -3.91 -16.34
CA TYR A 16 -3.69 -2.79 -15.42
C TYR A 16 -2.29 -2.26 -15.14
N ALA A 17 -1.54 -1.72 -16.10
CA ALA A 17 -0.26 -1.10 -15.81
C ALA A 17 -0.51 0.14 -14.94
N ILE A 18 0.08 0.22 -13.75
CA ILE A 18 0.11 1.48 -13.01
C ILE A 18 0.91 2.48 -13.84
N SER A 19 0.23 3.55 -14.27
CA SER A 19 0.81 4.68 -15.00
C SER A 19 1.86 5.40 -14.16
N GLY A 20 2.66 6.29 -14.78
CA GLY A 20 3.50 7.23 -14.05
C GLY A 20 2.70 8.12 -13.08
N GLU A 21 3.42 8.90 -12.27
CA GLU A 21 2.83 9.82 -11.29
C GLU A 21 1.77 10.74 -11.93
N PRO A 22 0.54 10.81 -11.37
CA PRO A 22 -0.50 11.68 -11.89
C PRO A 22 -0.19 13.15 -11.59
N ASP A 23 -0.61 14.05 -12.48
CA ASP A 23 -0.59 15.51 -12.26
C ASP A 23 -1.77 15.92 -11.35
N ALA A 24 -1.71 15.47 -10.10
CA ALA A 24 -2.74 15.72 -9.08
C ALA A 24 -2.08 16.14 -7.76
N PRO A 25 -2.73 16.99 -6.94
CA PRO A 25 -2.21 17.35 -5.62
C PRO A 25 -1.94 16.10 -4.77
N HIS A 26 -0.85 16.07 -4.01
CA HIS A 26 -0.49 14.89 -3.23
C HIS A 26 -1.44 14.63 -2.05
N SER A 27 -2.25 15.62 -1.67
CA SER A 27 -3.36 15.47 -0.73
C SER A 27 -4.62 14.86 -1.36
N SER A 28 -4.70 14.77 -2.68
CA SER A 28 -5.87 14.25 -3.39
C SER A 28 -5.99 12.72 -3.29
N SER A 29 -7.23 12.21 -3.41
CA SER A 29 -7.47 10.77 -3.48
C SER A 29 -6.83 10.13 -4.70
N GLU A 30 -6.78 10.82 -5.85
CA GLU A 30 -6.16 10.32 -7.08
C GLU A 30 -4.68 10.02 -6.87
N TRP A 31 -3.93 11.00 -6.36
CA TRP A 31 -2.51 10.82 -6.09
C TRP A 31 -2.28 9.74 -5.02
N GLN A 32 -3.07 9.73 -3.94
CA GLN A 32 -2.95 8.72 -2.89
C GLN A 32 -3.23 7.30 -3.41
N ILE A 33 -4.25 7.12 -4.27
CA ILE A 33 -4.53 5.82 -4.90
C ILE A 33 -3.32 5.34 -5.70
N TRP A 34 -2.74 6.21 -6.52
CA TRP A 34 -1.54 5.89 -7.29
C TRP A 34 -0.33 5.59 -6.38
N ALA A 35 0.00 6.49 -5.46
CA ALA A 35 1.17 6.38 -4.61
C ALA A 35 1.12 5.15 -3.71
N TYR A 36 -0.05 4.82 -3.15
CA TYR A 36 -0.15 3.69 -2.23
C TYR A 36 -0.21 2.36 -2.97
N SER A 37 -0.90 2.29 -4.11
CA SER A 37 -0.98 1.04 -4.90
C SER A 37 0.36 0.64 -5.53
N THR A 38 1.27 1.60 -5.76
CA THR A 38 2.62 1.31 -6.29
C THR A 38 3.59 0.74 -5.24
N ALA A 39 3.17 0.64 -3.98
CA ALA A 39 3.94 -0.07 -2.95
C ALA A 39 4.07 -1.57 -3.22
N GLY A 40 3.12 -2.15 -3.95
CA GLY A 40 3.11 -3.55 -4.34
C GLY A 40 3.34 -3.77 -5.83
N PRO A 41 3.70 -5.00 -6.23
CA PRO A 41 3.65 -5.39 -7.63
C PRO A 41 2.30 -5.06 -8.25
N ASN A 42 2.33 -4.74 -9.54
CA ASN A 42 1.16 -4.25 -10.25
C ASN A 42 -0.09 -5.16 -10.14
N PHE A 43 0.09 -6.48 -10.19
CA PHE A 43 -1.01 -7.45 -10.06
C PHE A 43 -1.66 -7.49 -8.66
N ILE A 44 -0.98 -6.94 -7.64
CA ILE A 44 -1.51 -6.71 -6.29
C ILE A 44 -2.10 -5.31 -6.22
N GLY A 45 -1.27 -4.29 -6.45
CA GLY A 45 -1.64 -2.89 -6.23
C GLY A 45 -2.85 -2.45 -7.05
N ALA A 46 -2.94 -2.87 -8.32
CA ALA A 46 -4.04 -2.50 -9.20
C ALA A 46 -5.42 -3.03 -8.75
N LYS A 47 -5.48 -4.00 -7.84
CA LYS A 47 -6.72 -4.62 -7.36
C LYS A 47 -6.92 -4.57 -5.85
N ALA A 48 -5.98 -3.99 -5.13
CA ALA A 48 -6.05 -3.79 -3.69
C ALA A 48 -7.05 -2.70 -3.30
N THR A 49 -7.67 -2.86 -2.14
CA THR A 49 -8.37 -1.76 -1.47
C THR A 49 -7.35 -0.71 -1.11
N VAL A 50 -7.63 0.57 -1.36
CA VAL A 50 -6.73 1.67 -1.01
C VAL A 50 -7.37 2.54 0.05
N MET A 51 -6.65 2.78 1.15
CA MET A 51 -7.13 3.56 2.29
C MET A 51 -6.40 4.89 2.38
N SER A 52 -7.11 5.93 2.81
CA SER A 52 -6.53 7.21 3.19
C SER A 52 -5.81 7.11 4.54
N PRO A 53 -4.94 8.06 4.89
CA PRO A 53 -4.36 8.18 6.23
C PRO A 53 -5.40 8.30 7.36
N SER A 54 -6.64 8.70 7.04
CA SER A 54 -7.75 8.79 8.00
C SER A 54 -8.60 7.51 8.04
N ASN A 55 -8.11 6.39 7.50
CA ASN A 55 -8.79 5.11 7.39
C ASN A 55 -10.08 5.12 6.55
N ALA A 56 -10.26 6.10 5.67
CA ALA A 56 -11.37 6.08 4.71
C ALA A 56 -10.97 5.25 3.48
N VAL A 57 -11.90 4.46 2.94
CA VAL A 57 -11.65 3.74 1.67
C VAL A 57 -11.70 4.75 0.51
N LEU A 58 -10.57 4.88 -0.19
CA LEU A 58 -10.44 5.71 -1.39
C LEU A 58 -10.79 4.94 -2.66
N ARG A 59 -10.53 3.63 -2.65
CA ARG A 59 -10.86 2.70 -3.74
C ARG A 59 -11.08 1.31 -3.18
N GLU A 60 -12.20 0.70 -3.52
CA GLU A 60 -12.46 -0.71 -3.20
C GLU A 60 -11.63 -1.64 -4.07
N GLY A 61 -11.12 -2.71 -3.46
CA GLY A 61 -10.40 -3.79 -4.11
C GLY A 61 -11.15 -5.12 -4.09
N ASP A 62 -10.62 -6.10 -4.80
CA ASP A 62 -11.22 -7.43 -4.95
C ASP A 62 -10.25 -8.60 -4.77
N ASN A 63 -8.99 -8.33 -4.38
CA ASN A 63 -7.94 -9.35 -4.29
C ASN A 63 -7.47 -9.65 -2.85
N GLY A 64 -8.11 -9.08 -1.83
CA GLY A 64 -7.77 -9.31 -0.42
C GLY A 64 -6.54 -8.55 0.09
N TRP A 65 -5.95 -7.66 -0.72
CA TRP A 65 -4.87 -6.78 -0.31
C TRP A 65 -5.40 -5.39 0.02
N THR A 66 -4.72 -4.71 0.96
CA THR A 66 -4.98 -3.32 1.31
C THR A 66 -3.71 -2.51 1.18
N CYS A 67 -3.75 -1.38 0.46
CA CYS A 67 -2.64 -0.45 0.34
C CYS A 67 -2.93 0.86 1.06
N MET A 68 -1.96 1.39 1.79
CA MET A 68 -2.09 2.64 2.57
C MET A 68 -0.72 3.30 2.79
N ALA A 69 -0.72 4.52 3.30
CA ALA A 69 0.50 5.14 3.82
C ALA A 69 1.00 4.35 5.05
N GLY A 70 2.28 3.99 5.06
CA GLY A 70 2.95 3.40 6.22
C GLY A 70 3.69 4.43 7.08
N ASN A 71 3.79 5.68 6.63
CA ASN A 71 4.40 6.74 7.42
C ASN A 71 3.50 7.06 8.63
N SER A 72 4.03 6.86 9.84
CA SER A 72 3.34 7.07 11.11
C SER A 72 3.21 8.55 11.50
N ARG A 73 3.84 9.46 10.75
CA ARG A 73 3.72 10.91 10.95
C ARG A 73 2.39 11.40 10.37
N PRO A 74 1.80 12.49 10.91
CA PRO A 74 0.65 13.12 10.28
C PRO A 74 0.98 13.57 8.85
N MET A 75 0.11 13.23 7.90
CA MET A 75 0.23 13.75 6.54
C MET A 75 0.04 15.28 6.57
N PRO A 76 0.92 16.07 5.95
CA PRO A 76 0.72 17.51 5.82
C PRO A 76 -0.56 17.85 5.05
N ASP A 77 -1.15 19.04 5.28
CA ASP A 77 -2.34 19.49 4.53
C ASP A 77 -2.12 19.54 3.01
N SER A 78 -0.87 19.81 2.59
CA SER A 78 -0.44 19.78 1.19
C SER A 78 -0.26 18.37 0.61
N GLY A 79 -0.36 17.33 1.44
CA GLY A 79 0.01 15.95 1.12
C GLY A 79 1.49 15.66 1.34
N TRP A 80 1.86 14.40 1.09
CA TRP A 80 3.25 13.93 1.15
C TRP A 80 4.12 14.59 0.09
N LYS A 81 5.44 14.65 0.30
CA LYS A 81 6.36 15.21 -0.71
C LYS A 81 6.42 14.36 -1.98
N ASN A 82 6.38 13.04 -1.86
CA ASN A 82 6.31 12.06 -2.94
C ASN A 82 5.93 10.68 -2.35
N ALA A 83 5.79 9.65 -3.19
CA ALA A 83 5.42 8.31 -2.75
C ALA A 83 6.40 7.72 -1.72
N HIS A 84 7.71 7.92 -1.87
CA HIS A 84 8.71 7.49 -0.88
C HIS A 84 8.47 8.11 0.51
N HIS A 85 8.07 9.38 0.59
CA HIS A 85 7.76 10.02 1.89
C HIS A 85 6.44 9.54 2.48
N ALA A 86 5.53 8.99 1.69
CA ALA A 86 4.32 8.33 2.22
C ALA A 86 4.63 6.94 2.81
N MET A 87 5.80 6.38 2.52
CA MET A 87 6.25 5.05 2.93
C MET A 87 5.16 3.98 2.75
N PRO A 88 4.52 3.91 1.57
CA PRO A 88 3.31 3.13 1.43
C PRO A 88 3.60 1.64 1.53
N ALA A 89 2.62 0.93 2.06
CA ALA A 89 2.62 -0.52 2.16
C ALA A 89 1.37 -1.08 1.50
N CYS A 90 1.51 -2.17 0.75
CA CYS A 90 0.41 -3.06 0.39
C CYS A 90 0.52 -4.33 1.23
N VAL A 91 -0.48 -4.60 2.07
CA VAL A 91 -0.52 -5.71 3.03
C VAL A 91 -1.64 -6.68 2.69
N ASP A 92 -1.40 -7.96 2.89
CA ASP A 92 -2.48 -8.94 2.94
C ASP A 92 -3.23 -8.88 4.29
N ALA A 93 -4.26 -9.70 4.44
CA ALA A 93 -5.08 -9.73 5.65
C ALA A 93 -4.30 -10.08 6.93
N GLN A 94 -3.30 -10.96 6.88
CA GLN A 94 -2.54 -11.35 8.08
C GLN A 94 -1.49 -10.29 8.43
N SER A 95 -0.81 -9.72 7.42
CA SER A 95 0.10 -8.58 7.64
C SER A 95 -0.64 -7.34 8.14
N LEU A 96 -1.91 -7.13 7.76
CA LEU A 96 -2.73 -6.07 8.32
C LEU A 96 -3.01 -6.29 9.82
N LYS A 97 -3.35 -7.53 10.24
CA LYS A 97 -3.49 -7.87 11.67
C LYS A 97 -2.18 -7.62 12.43
N TRP A 98 -1.05 -8.04 11.84
CA TRP A 98 0.27 -7.80 12.42
C TRP A 98 0.55 -6.31 12.61
N MET A 99 0.30 -5.49 11.58
CA MET A 99 0.53 -4.05 11.62
C MET A 99 -0.36 -3.37 12.66
N GLN A 100 -1.63 -3.76 12.77
CA GLN A 100 -2.54 -3.26 13.80
C GLN A 100 -2.07 -3.61 15.21
N ALA A 101 -1.67 -4.86 15.43
CA ALA A 101 -1.16 -5.31 16.73
C ALA A 101 0.16 -4.62 17.11
N TYR A 102 1.06 -4.43 16.15
CA TYR A 102 2.31 -3.69 16.32
C TYR A 102 2.05 -2.24 16.77
N MET A 103 1.15 -1.54 16.08
CA MET A 103 0.77 -0.16 16.46
C MET A 103 0.02 -0.08 17.78
N ALA A 104 -0.66 -1.15 18.20
CA ALA A 104 -1.35 -1.25 19.48
C ALA A 104 -0.47 -1.77 20.63
N GLU A 105 0.81 -2.09 20.36
CA GLU A 105 1.73 -2.72 21.32
C GLU A 105 1.19 -4.04 21.92
N THR A 106 0.49 -4.84 21.10
CA THR A 106 -0.07 -6.13 21.48
C THR A 106 0.50 -7.28 20.65
N SER A 107 0.37 -8.51 21.14
CA SER A 107 0.70 -9.71 20.35
C SER A 107 -0.33 -9.92 19.21
N PRO A 108 0.10 -10.15 17.97
CA PRO A 108 -0.81 -10.46 16.87
C PRO A 108 -1.31 -11.91 16.95
N GLU A 109 -2.58 -12.12 16.62
CA GLU A 109 -3.18 -13.43 16.41
C GLU A 109 -3.31 -13.68 14.89
N LEU A 110 -2.38 -14.47 14.33
CA LEU A 110 -2.30 -14.74 12.90
C LEU A 110 -2.77 -16.17 12.59
N ASP A 111 -3.48 -16.34 11.48
CA ASP A 111 -3.92 -17.68 11.04
C ASP A 111 -2.82 -18.41 10.26
N HIS A 112 -1.95 -17.64 9.60
CA HIS A 112 -0.82 -18.07 8.79
C HIS A 112 0.13 -16.89 8.54
N ASP A 113 1.26 -17.15 7.89
CA ASP A 113 2.21 -16.10 7.48
C ASP A 113 1.53 -15.03 6.60
N GLY A 114 1.91 -13.78 6.81
CA GLY A 114 1.45 -12.64 6.02
C GLY A 114 2.56 -12.04 5.16
N PHE A 115 2.16 -11.36 4.11
CA PHE A 115 3.04 -10.64 3.19
C PHE A 115 2.71 -9.14 3.15
N MET A 116 3.78 -8.34 3.14
CA MET A 116 3.75 -6.89 2.99
C MET A 116 4.74 -6.47 1.90
N TRP A 117 4.30 -5.60 1.01
CA TRP A 117 5.15 -4.94 0.02
C TRP A 117 5.32 -3.47 0.37
N MET A 118 6.57 -3.02 0.44
CA MET A 118 6.94 -1.60 0.61
C MET A 118 7.98 -1.21 -0.44
N LEU A 119 7.65 -1.32 -1.73
CA LEU A 119 8.60 -1.09 -2.84
C LEU A 119 9.19 0.33 -2.85
N HIS A 120 8.52 1.29 -2.20
CA HIS A 120 9.03 2.64 -2.03
C HIS A 120 10.01 2.80 -0.86
N GLY A 121 10.16 1.80 0.01
CA GLY A 121 11.00 1.86 1.21
C GLY A 121 10.49 2.83 2.27
N ASP A 122 11.32 3.02 3.31
CA ASP A 122 11.10 4.00 4.38
C ASP A 122 12.08 5.19 4.28
N VAL A 123 11.88 6.22 5.10
CA VAL A 123 12.72 7.44 5.11
C VAL A 123 13.86 7.39 6.13
N GLY A 124 14.25 6.20 6.60
CA GLY A 124 15.28 5.95 7.60
C GLY A 124 14.74 5.61 8.99
N GLU A 125 13.72 4.75 9.07
CA GLU A 125 13.11 4.33 10.34
C GLU A 125 14.07 3.45 11.17
N ASP A 126 14.07 3.62 12.50
CA ASP A 126 14.86 2.81 13.42
C ASP A 126 14.13 1.48 13.70
N ASN A 127 14.61 0.39 13.08
CA ASN A 127 14.05 -0.94 13.27
C ASN A 127 14.51 -1.63 14.57
N THR A 128 15.44 -1.04 15.31
CA THR A 128 15.91 -1.51 16.63
C THR A 128 15.04 -0.94 17.74
N THR A 129 14.67 0.34 17.60
CA THR A 129 13.78 1.04 18.52
C THR A 129 12.59 1.63 17.76
N PRO A 130 11.46 0.89 17.70
CA PRO A 130 10.22 1.36 17.11
C PRO A 130 9.83 2.78 17.52
N MET A 131 9.17 3.50 16.61
CA MET A 131 8.57 4.82 16.87
C MET A 131 9.56 5.95 17.18
N VAL A 132 10.86 5.74 16.98
CA VAL A 132 11.85 6.82 17.03
C VAL A 132 11.76 7.68 15.77
N MET A 133 11.30 8.91 15.95
CA MET A 133 11.00 9.83 14.85
C MET A 133 12.15 10.79 14.50
N SER A 134 13.33 10.65 15.11
CA SER A 134 14.47 11.52 14.85
C SER A 134 15.78 10.75 14.97
N LYS A 135 16.75 11.08 14.10
CA LYS A 135 18.08 10.45 14.13
C LYS A 135 18.81 10.68 15.46
N LYS A 136 18.54 11.80 16.15
CA LYS A 136 19.17 12.10 17.45
C LYS A 136 18.75 11.09 18.52
N ASP A 137 17.53 10.59 18.42
CA ASP A 137 16.93 9.69 19.41
C ASP A 137 17.08 8.22 19.01
N ALA A 138 17.61 7.96 17.80
CA ALA A 138 17.89 6.62 17.30
C ALA A 138 19.04 5.98 18.08
N LYS A 139 18.90 4.70 18.38
CA LYS A 139 19.91 3.93 19.10
C LYS A 139 20.73 3.14 18.09
N ASP A 140 22.05 3.17 18.25
CA ASP A 140 22.93 2.27 17.51
C ASP A 140 22.58 0.83 17.91
N PRO A 141 22.33 -0.10 16.98
CA PRO A 141 22.15 -1.51 17.28
C PRO A 141 23.48 -2.10 17.78
N SER A 142 23.82 -1.84 19.06
CA SER A 142 24.96 -2.40 19.77
C SER A 142 24.70 -3.83 20.23
#